data_AF-A0A646KTE0-F1
#
_entry.id   AF-A0A646KTE0-F1
#
_cell.length_a   1.000
_cell.length_b   1.000
_cell.length_c   1.000
_cell.angle_alpha   90.00
_cell.angle_beta   90.00
_cell.angle_gamma   90.00
#
_symmetry.space_group_name_H-M   'P 1'
#
loop_
_entity.id
_entity.type
_entity.pdbx_description
1 polymer ?
#
loop_
_entity_poly.entity_id
_entity_poly.type
_entity_poly.pdbx_seq_one_letter_code
_entity_poly.pdbx_strand_id
1 'polypeptide(L)'
;MHHPTERGAGAPEDGAQRSILAAQRLARRNPESSWPVTAYRRVLPVRLRRTIARLVSRRIRSQLKQVLAAWPSLGPRLSGARAERAIRRHPRPLLASDRPLGTVRGVPKVLLTGAAISPLQARQDNAAAVCEALEAAGADYFWVRGRRNDSAVIAVPERDRPRVHRELAALCERLPGYVSAMDGRSGTPRESAPGFVPATWRRLASARVIRLTWYHADPGGRLILGPKYGCDVEFWAEEGDRLSAPRPQPVADEVPLVDTPVWRPGALFTRLAAADSGLPPVRTRREFASPRPDDIRFPIDVVYTWVDGQDPEWLRRRQEAQGQPYHEEAANTARFASRDELRYSLRS
;
A
#
# COMPACT_ATOMS: atom_id res chain seq x y z
N MET A 1 -18.68 25.36 66.58
CA MET A 1 -19.56 24.23 66.21
C MET A 1 -20.27 24.55 64.91
N HIS A 2 -19.87 23.93 63.80
CA HIS A 2 -20.71 23.58 62.64
C HIS A 2 -19.87 22.83 61.59
N HIS A 3 -20.09 21.52 61.45
CA HIS A 3 -19.85 20.76 60.22
C HIS A 3 -21.06 20.99 59.27
N PRO A 4 -21.04 20.66 57.95
CA PRO A 4 -20.32 19.58 57.25
C PRO A 4 -19.57 20.07 55.97
N THR A 5 -19.11 19.27 54.98
CA THR A 5 -19.28 17.84 54.63
C THR A 5 -18.06 17.34 53.82
N GLU A 6 -17.74 16.05 53.88
CA GLU A 6 -16.93 15.39 52.85
C GLU A 6 -17.77 15.07 51.59
N ARG A 7 -17.18 15.22 50.39
CA ARG A 7 -17.66 14.55 49.16
C ARG A 7 -16.45 14.02 48.40
N GLY A 8 -16.49 12.72 48.09
CA GLY A 8 -15.33 11.99 47.57
C GLY A 8 -14.89 12.42 46.17
N ALA A 9 -13.58 12.37 45.93
CA ALA A 9 -13.00 12.45 44.60
C ALA A 9 -13.24 11.12 43.85
N GLY A 10 -14.14 11.12 42.87
CA GLY A 10 -14.34 10.01 41.95
C GLY A 10 -13.18 9.91 40.95
N ALA A 11 -12.66 8.69 40.74
CA ALA A 11 -11.51 8.45 39.87
C ALA A 11 -11.81 8.66 38.36
N PRO A 12 -10.85 9.17 37.56
CA PRO A 12 -11.03 9.43 36.14
C PRO A 12 -10.77 8.19 35.25
N GLU A 13 -11.47 7.07 35.49
CA GLU A 13 -11.27 5.82 34.71
C GLU A 13 -12.45 5.43 33.79
N ASP A 14 -13.67 5.90 34.08
CA ASP A 14 -14.90 5.39 33.43
C ASP A 14 -15.05 5.81 31.94
N GLY A 15 -14.29 6.80 31.47
CA GLY A 15 -14.28 7.22 30.06
C GLY A 15 -13.56 6.24 29.12
N ALA A 16 -12.44 5.67 29.57
CA ALA A 16 -11.61 4.76 28.79
C ALA A 16 -12.26 3.36 28.67
N GLN A 17 -12.80 2.83 29.78
CA GLN A 17 -13.54 1.57 29.78
C GLN A 17 -14.72 1.57 28.79
N ARG A 18 -15.49 2.67 28.77
CA ARG A 18 -16.69 2.80 27.92
C ARG A 18 -16.36 2.85 26.42
N SER A 19 -15.27 3.52 26.03
CA SER A 19 -14.84 3.56 24.62
C SER A 19 -14.28 2.22 24.12
N ILE A 20 -13.55 1.49 24.98
CA ILE A 20 -13.09 0.12 24.69
C ILE A 20 -14.27 -0.84 24.53
N LEU A 21 -15.28 -0.78 25.40
CA LEU A 21 -16.49 -1.61 25.28
C LEU A 21 -17.34 -1.26 24.04
N ALA A 22 -17.37 0.01 23.62
CA ALA A 22 -18.00 0.42 22.36
C ALA A 22 -17.25 -0.13 21.14
N ALA A 23 -15.91 -0.06 21.12
CA ALA A 23 -15.07 -0.64 20.07
C ALA A 23 -15.22 -2.17 20.00
N GLN A 24 -15.28 -2.86 21.14
CA GLN A 24 -15.52 -4.31 21.20
C GLN A 24 -16.94 -4.71 20.73
N ARG A 25 -17.95 -3.85 20.92
CA ARG A 25 -19.30 -4.06 20.34
C ARG A 25 -19.31 -3.88 18.82
N LEU A 26 -18.57 -2.92 18.27
CA LEU A 26 -18.37 -2.75 16.82
C LEU A 26 -17.53 -3.89 16.19
N ALA A 27 -16.64 -4.52 16.96
CA ALA A 27 -15.86 -5.68 16.52
C ALA A 27 -16.68 -7.00 16.41
N ARG A 28 -17.93 -7.04 16.91
CA ARG A 28 -18.82 -8.19 16.68
C ARG A 28 -19.33 -8.20 15.23
N ARG A 29 -18.51 -8.79 14.35
CA ARG A 29 -18.85 -9.20 12.97
C ARG A 29 -20.31 -9.64 12.88
N ASN A 30 -21.15 -8.85 12.22
CA ASN A 30 -22.52 -9.27 11.90
C ASN A 30 -22.45 -10.47 10.93
N PRO A 31 -22.83 -11.71 11.33
CA PRO A 31 -22.58 -12.90 10.52
C PRO A 31 -23.37 -12.95 9.20
N GLU A 32 -24.34 -12.06 9.02
CA GLU A 32 -25.14 -11.92 7.81
C GLU A 32 -24.47 -11.11 6.69
N SER A 33 -23.32 -10.47 6.95
CA SER A 33 -22.60 -9.64 5.96
C SER A 33 -21.69 -10.42 5.00
N SER A 34 -21.83 -11.74 4.93
CA SER A 34 -21.01 -12.59 4.05
C SER A 34 -21.52 -12.53 2.60
N TRP A 35 -20.61 -12.41 1.64
CA TRP A 35 -20.92 -12.29 0.21
C TRP A 35 -21.91 -13.35 -0.35
N PRO A 36 -21.89 -14.63 0.10
CA PRO A 36 -22.91 -15.61 -0.30
C PRO A 36 -24.34 -15.21 0.10
N VAL A 37 -24.52 -14.57 1.27
CA VAL A 37 -25.82 -14.03 1.72
C VAL A 37 -26.24 -12.85 0.83
N THR A 38 -25.29 -12.01 0.40
CA THR A 38 -25.55 -10.92 -0.55
C THR A 38 -25.98 -11.44 -1.93
N ALA A 39 -25.33 -12.50 -2.44
CA ALA A 39 -25.71 -13.16 -3.69
C ALA A 39 -27.08 -13.84 -3.59
N TYR A 40 -27.33 -14.58 -2.51
CA TYR A 40 -28.62 -15.20 -2.19
C TYR A 40 -29.77 -14.15 -2.13
N ARG A 41 -29.51 -12.99 -1.51
CA ARG A 41 -30.45 -11.84 -1.47
C ARG A 41 -30.61 -11.12 -2.82
N ARG A 42 -29.80 -11.41 -3.84
CA ARG A 42 -29.88 -10.78 -5.17
C ARG A 42 -30.61 -11.63 -6.22
N VAL A 43 -30.60 -12.96 -6.06
CA VAL A 43 -31.18 -13.90 -7.05
C VAL A 43 -32.63 -14.31 -6.71
N LEU A 44 -32.99 -14.43 -5.42
CA LEU A 44 -34.31 -14.96 -5.03
C LEU A 44 -35.32 -13.87 -4.66
N PRO A 45 -36.57 -13.91 -5.15
CA PRO A 45 -37.65 -13.00 -4.73
C PRO A 45 -37.92 -13.02 -3.23
N VAL A 46 -38.32 -11.87 -2.66
CA VAL A 46 -38.52 -11.70 -1.20
C VAL A 46 -39.53 -12.70 -0.62
N ARG A 47 -40.57 -13.07 -1.38
CA ARG A 47 -41.57 -14.06 -0.97
C ARG A 47 -40.94 -15.44 -0.73
N LEU A 48 -40.11 -15.93 -1.66
CA LEU A 48 -39.44 -17.23 -1.55
C LEU A 48 -38.48 -17.30 -0.35
N ARG A 49 -37.77 -16.19 -0.05
CA ARG A 49 -36.88 -16.10 1.13
C ARG A 49 -37.63 -16.31 2.45
N ARG A 50 -38.88 -15.81 2.56
CA ARG A 50 -39.71 -16.01 3.76
C ARG A 50 -40.16 -17.46 3.91
N THR A 51 -40.45 -18.15 2.82
CA THR A 51 -40.81 -19.59 2.83
C THR A 51 -39.61 -20.45 3.25
N ILE A 52 -38.43 -20.22 2.66
CA ILE A 52 -37.20 -20.95 3.02
C ILE A 52 -36.78 -20.67 4.48
N ALA A 53 -36.97 -19.43 4.97
CA ALA A 53 -36.69 -19.09 6.36
C ALA A 53 -37.59 -19.82 7.38
N ARG A 54 -38.81 -20.22 6.98
CA ARG A 54 -39.76 -20.98 7.81
C ARG A 54 -39.53 -22.51 7.78
N LEU A 55 -38.95 -23.05 6.70
CA LEU A 55 -38.80 -24.49 6.49
C LEU A 55 -37.43 -25.07 6.87
N VAL A 56 -36.43 -24.23 7.18
CA VAL A 56 -35.04 -24.69 7.39
C VAL A 56 -34.63 -24.64 8.87
N SER A 57 -34.46 -25.82 9.48
CA SER A 57 -34.02 -26.00 10.86
C SER A 57 -32.56 -25.53 11.11
N ARG A 58 -32.20 -25.29 12.37
CA ARG A 58 -30.88 -24.76 12.75
C ARG A 58 -29.70 -25.64 12.29
N ARG A 59 -29.89 -26.97 12.21
CA ARG A 59 -28.86 -27.96 11.84
C ARG A 59 -28.54 -27.97 10.33
N ILE A 60 -29.54 -27.67 9.49
CA ILE A 60 -29.33 -27.53 8.03
C ILE A 60 -28.52 -26.26 7.73
N ARG A 61 -28.70 -25.18 8.52
CA ARG A 61 -27.91 -23.95 8.38
C ARG A 61 -26.42 -24.12 8.69
N SER A 62 -26.02 -25.06 9.56
CA SER A 62 -24.58 -25.31 9.81
C SER A 62 -23.96 -26.16 8.71
N GLN A 63 -24.67 -27.15 8.17
CA GLN A 63 -24.20 -27.94 7.03
C GLN A 63 -24.06 -27.08 5.76
N LEU A 64 -25.05 -26.23 5.45
CA LEU A 64 -24.95 -25.26 4.34
C LEU A 64 -23.77 -24.28 4.52
N LYS A 65 -23.45 -23.87 5.76
CA LYS A 65 -22.25 -23.05 6.04
C LYS A 65 -20.95 -23.78 5.77
N GLN A 66 -20.86 -25.08 6.08
CA GLN A 66 -19.67 -25.88 5.81
C GLN A 66 -19.50 -26.13 4.31
N VAL A 67 -20.57 -26.44 3.57
CA VAL A 67 -20.53 -26.57 2.10
C VAL A 67 -20.17 -25.25 1.41
N LEU A 68 -20.71 -24.11 1.88
CA LEU A 68 -20.36 -22.78 1.36
C LEU A 68 -18.93 -22.34 1.72
N ALA A 69 -18.34 -22.88 2.79
CA ALA A 69 -16.94 -22.65 3.15
C ALA A 69 -15.97 -23.58 2.41
N ALA A 70 -16.43 -24.77 2.00
CA ALA A 70 -15.66 -25.76 1.24
C ALA A 70 -15.67 -25.53 -0.28
N TRP A 71 -16.47 -24.60 -0.80
CA TRP A 71 -16.53 -24.30 -2.23
C TRP A 71 -15.22 -23.62 -2.69
N PRO A 72 -14.44 -24.20 -3.63
CA PRO A 72 -13.25 -23.55 -4.14
C PRO A 72 -13.61 -22.20 -4.78
N SER A 73 -12.86 -21.15 -4.45
CA SER A 73 -13.23 -19.79 -4.84
C SER A 73 -13.26 -19.63 -6.36
N LEU A 74 -14.47 -19.53 -6.93
CA LEU A 74 -14.70 -19.11 -8.33
C LEU A 74 -14.43 -17.60 -8.53
N GLY A 75 -14.35 -16.83 -7.44
CA GLY A 75 -14.12 -15.38 -7.41
C GLY A 75 -12.88 -14.92 -8.20
N PRO A 76 -11.66 -15.44 -7.94
CA PRO A 76 -10.44 -15.05 -8.65
C PRO A 76 -10.49 -15.29 -10.16
N ARG A 77 -11.02 -16.44 -10.62
CA ARG A 77 -11.14 -16.73 -12.06
C ARG A 77 -12.14 -15.77 -12.74
N LEU A 78 -13.27 -15.48 -12.08
CA LEU A 78 -14.25 -14.51 -12.58
C LEU A 78 -13.76 -13.06 -12.51
N SER A 79 -12.93 -12.69 -11.54
CA SER A 79 -12.31 -11.36 -11.48
C SER A 79 -11.23 -11.19 -12.55
N GLY A 80 -10.41 -12.23 -12.79
CA GLY A 80 -9.41 -12.26 -13.85
C GLY A 80 -10.03 -12.07 -15.25
N ALA A 81 -11.03 -12.89 -15.58
CA ALA A 81 -11.74 -12.78 -16.87
C ALA A 81 -12.46 -11.41 -17.05
N ARG A 82 -12.92 -10.78 -15.95
CA ARG A 82 -13.48 -9.41 -16.00
C ARG A 82 -12.39 -8.35 -16.17
N ALA A 83 -11.25 -8.49 -15.52
CA ALA A 83 -10.13 -7.56 -15.66
C ALA A 83 -9.55 -7.58 -17.08
N GLU A 84 -9.29 -8.77 -17.63
CA GLU A 84 -8.84 -8.92 -19.02
C GLU A 84 -9.87 -8.39 -20.01
N ARG A 85 -11.16 -8.69 -19.81
CA ARG A 85 -12.22 -8.14 -20.67
C ARG A 85 -12.30 -6.61 -20.60
N ALA A 86 -12.07 -6.01 -19.43
CA ALA A 86 -12.01 -4.56 -19.29
C ALA A 86 -10.80 -3.94 -20.00
N ILE A 87 -9.65 -4.63 -20.01
CA ILE A 87 -8.46 -4.21 -20.77
C ILE A 87 -8.72 -4.33 -22.28
N ARG A 88 -9.17 -5.50 -22.76
CA ARG A 88 -9.37 -5.78 -24.20
C ARG A 88 -10.54 -5.04 -24.84
N ARG A 89 -11.55 -4.61 -24.06
CA ARG A 89 -12.70 -3.81 -24.53
C ARG A 89 -12.56 -2.32 -24.21
N HIS A 90 -11.40 -1.87 -23.75
CA HIS A 90 -11.18 -0.44 -23.52
C HIS A 90 -11.19 0.31 -24.87
N PRO A 91 -11.84 1.49 -24.99
CA PRO A 91 -11.95 2.20 -26.28
C PRO A 91 -10.60 2.63 -26.88
N ARG A 92 -9.60 2.86 -26.03
CA ARG A 92 -8.21 3.10 -26.44
C ARG A 92 -7.38 1.82 -26.30
N PRO A 93 -6.45 1.51 -27.23
CA PRO A 93 -5.57 0.36 -27.13
C PRO A 93 -4.63 0.49 -25.92
N LEU A 94 -4.91 -0.29 -24.87
CA LEU A 94 -4.07 -0.34 -23.66
C LEU A 94 -2.91 -1.33 -23.77
N LEU A 95 -2.92 -2.20 -24.79
CA LEU A 95 -1.90 -3.20 -25.06
C LEU A 95 -1.08 -2.82 -26.28
N ALA A 96 0.23 -3.01 -26.18
CA ALA A 96 1.21 -2.79 -27.25
C ALA A 96 2.48 -3.64 -26.96
N SER A 97 3.52 -3.55 -27.79
CA SER A 97 4.77 -4.31 -27.60
C SER A 97 5.51 -3.93 -26.32
N ASP A 98 5.49 -2.65 -25.94
CA ASP A 98 5.97 -2.07 -24.69
C ASP A 98 5.00 -2.30 -23.51
N ARG A 99 3.79 -2.79 -23.80
CA ARG A 99 2.66 -2.92 -22.87
C ARG A 99 1.94 -4.27 -22.97
N PRO A 100 2.63 -5.41 -22.75
CA PRO A 100 2.01 -6.72 -22.79
C PRO A 100 1.03 -6.96 -21.63
N LEU A 101 0.14 -7.94 -21.82
CA LEU A 101 -0.71 -8.48 -20.76
C LEU A 101 0.06 -9.55 -19.98
N GLY A 102 0.25 -9.35 -18.68
CA GLY A 102 0.82 -10.34 -17.76
C GLY A 102 -0.12 -10.68 -16.61
N THR A 103 0.25 -11.65 -15.78
CA THR A 103 -0.56 -12.10 -14.64
C THR A 103 0.12 -11.82 -13.32
N VAL A 104 -0.54 -11.05 -12.45
CA VAL A 104 -0.05 -10.77 -11.09
C VAL A 104 -1.04 -11.32 -10.08
N ARG A 105 -0.60 -12.27 -9.24
CA ARG A 105 -1.44 -12.98 -8.25
C ARG A 105 -2.74 -13.56 -8.85
N GLY A 106 -2.66 -14.10 -10.07
CA GLY A 106 -3.81 -14.67 -10.79
C GLY A 106 -4.76 -13.64 -11.41
N VAL A 107 -4.44 -12.34 -11.38
CA VAL A 107 -5.22 -11.27 -12.02
C VAL A 107 -4.43 -10.71 -13.21
N PRO A 108 -5.02 -10.65 -14.42
CA PRO A 108 -4.40 -10.00 -15.57
C PRO A 108 -4.17 -8.50 -15.34
N LYS A 109 -2.97 -8.04 -15.70
CA LYS A 109 -2.50 -6.65 -15.61
C LYS A 109 -1.78 -6.28 -16.89
N VAL A 110 -1.92 -5.03 -17.34
CA VAL A 110 -0.98 -4.47 -18.31
C VAL A 110 0.34 -4.22 -17.58
N LEU A 111 1.43 -4.68 -18.17
CA LEU A 111 2.79 -4.49 -17.68
C LEU A 111 3.49 -3.47 -18.59
N LEU A 112 4.19 -2.48 -18.03
CA LEU A 112 5.12 -1.63 -18.76
C LEU A 112 6.46 -2.35 -18.83
N THR A 113 6.93 -2.72 -20.02
CA THR A 113 8.22 -3.41 -20.18
C THR A 113 9.36 -2.44 -20.43
N GLY A 114 10.49 -2.64 -19.75
CA GLY A 114 11.68 -1.81 -19.88
C GLY A 114 12.96 -2.60 -19.66
N ALA A 115 14.04 -2.23 -20.36
CA ALA A 115 15.31 -2.98 -20.33
C ALA A 115 16.02 -2.96 -18.97
N ALA A 116 15.84 -1.89 -18.19
CA ALA A 116 16.48 -1.69 -16.89
C ALA A 116 15.45 -1.35 -15.79
N ILE A 117 14.63 -2.33 -15.40
CA ILE A 117 13.70 -2.14 -14.28
C ILE A 117 14.42 -2.26 -12.92
N SER A 118 14.21 -1.29 -12.04
CA SER A 118 14.71 -1.34 -10.66
C SER A 118 13.64 -0.86 -9.66
N PRO A 119 13.71 -1.28 -8.38
CA PRO A 119 12.85 -0.76 -7.32
C PRO A 119 12.82 0.77 -7.24
N LEU A 120 13.98 1.42 -7.45
CA LEU A 120 14.09 2.87 -7.47
C LEU A 120 13.38 3.45 -8.70
N GLN A 121 13.69 2.94 -9.91
CA GLN A 121 13.12 3.44 -11.15
C GLN A 121 11.60 3.34 -11.14
N ALA A 122 11.05 2.16 -10.82
CA ALA A 122 9.61 1.97 -10.73
C ALA A 122 8.95 2.94 -9.73
N ARG A 123 9.59 3.21 -8.58
CA ARG A 123 9.11 4.21 -7.62
C ARG A 123 9.11 5.62 -8.20
N GLN A 124 10.17 6.02 -8.90
CA GLN A 124 10.24 7.36 -9.51
C GLN A 124 9.26 7.50 -10.67
N ASP A 125 9.14 6.52 -11.56
CA ASP A 125 8.17 6.56 -12.67
C ASP A 125 6.73 6.71 -12.15
N ASN A 126 6.38 5.95 -11.11
CA ASN A 126 5.07 6.04 -10.47
C ASN A 126 4.84 7.41 -9.82
N ALA A 127 5.87 8.03 -9.24
CA ALA A 127 5.77 9.35 -8.62
C ALA A 127 5.74 10.49 -9.64
N ALA A 128 6.54 10.40 -10.71
CA ALA A 128 6.61 11.38 -11.79
C ALA A 128 5.29 11.44 -12.57
N ALA A 129 4.72 10.29 -12.94
CA ALA A 129 3.41 10.24 -13.58
C ALA A 129 2.30 10.82 -12.69
N VAL A 130 2.38 10.63 -11.37
CA VAL A 130 1.47 11.30 -10.42
C VAL A 130 1.71 12.81 -10.38
N CYS A 131 2.97 13.28 -10.34
CA CYS A 131 3.27 14.72 -10.37
C CYS A 131 2.69 15.39 -11.63
N GLU A 132 2.88 14.81 -12.82
CA GLU A 132 2.31 15.31 -14.09
C GLU A 132 0.78 15.53 -13.98
N ALA A 133 0.06 14.57 -13.39
CA ALA A 133 -1.39 14.69 -13.18
C ALA A 133 -1.78 15.70 -12.10
N LEU A 134 -0.96 15.88 -11.05
CA LEU A 134 -1.20 16.90 -10.01
C LEU A 134 -0.91 18.33 -10.52
N GLU A 135 0.08 18.48 -11.39
CA GLU A 135 0.40 19.72 -12.10
C GLU A 135 -0.71 20.08 -13.09
N ALA A 136 -1.18 19.13 -13.91
CA ALA A 136 -2.34 19.31 -14.78
C ALA A 136 -3.63 19.64 -14.00
N ALA A 137 -3.75 19.17 -12.75
CA ALA A 137 -4.87 19.48 -11.87
C ALA A 137 -4.74 20.87 -11.21
N GLY A 138 -3.59 21.55 -11.31
CA GLY A 138 -3.28 22.76 -10.55
C GLY A 138 -3.39 22.54 -9.04
N ALA A 139 -2.95 21.38 -8.53
CA ALA A 139 -2.98 21.07 -7.10
C ALA A 139 -1.76 21.67 -6.37
N ASP A 140 -1.95 22.20 -5.15
CA ASP A 140 -0.82 22.63 -4.30
C ASP A 140 -0.19 21.43 -3.61
N TYR A 141 0.43 20.55 -4.40
CA TYR A 141 0.99 19.29 -3.91
C TYR A 141 2.36 19.48 -3.26
N PHE A 142 2.69 18.57 -2.34
CA PHE A 142 4.01 18.50 -1.71
C PHE A 142 4.41 17.06 -1.39
N TRP A 143 5.69 16.75 -1.53
CA TRP A 143 6.24 15.44 -1.20
C TRP A 143 6.34 15.25 0.32
N VAL A 144 5.98 14.07 0.80
CA VAL A 144 5.96 13.69 2.22
C VAL A 144 6.98 12.59 2.47
N ARG A 145 7.76 12.70 3.56
CA ARG A 145 8.73 11.68 3.99
C ARG A 145 8.02 10.52 4.69
N GLY A 146 7.33 9.70 3.91
CA GLY A 146 6.48 8.60 4.36
C GLY A 146 7.19 7.48 5.14
N ARG A 147 6.40 6.60 5.77
CA ARG A 147 6.88 5.47 6.61
C ARG A 147 7.66 4.38 5.86
N ARG A 148 7.56 4.31 4.54
CA ARG A 148 8.26 3.33 3.70
C ARG A 148 9.17 4.02 2.70
N ASN A 149 10.28 3.37 2.37
CA ASN A 149 11.19 3.82 1.31
C ASN A 149 10.79 3.32 -0.08
N ASP A 150 10.01 2.23 -0.17
CA ASP A 150 9.67 1.59 -1.45
C ASP A 150 8.59 2.34 -2.23
N SER A 151 7.57 2.90 -1.58
CA SER A 151 6.58 3.78 -2.20
C SER A 151 6.92 5.26 -2.05
N ALA A 152 6.50 6.09 -3.01
CA ALA A 152 6.43 7.54 -2.84
C ALA A 152 5.15 7.95 -2.07
N VAL A 153 5.17 9.14 -1.47
CA VAL A 153 4.01 9.75 -0.80
C VAL A 153 3.96 11.23 -1.16
N ILE A 154 2.85 11.67 -1.71
CA ILE A 154 2.59 13.04 -2.14
C ILE A 154 1.26 13.49 -1.53
N ALA A 155 1.26 14.62 -0.85
CA ALA A 155 0.10 15.23 -0.24
C ALA A 155 -0.52 16.27 -1.18
N VAL A 156 -1.84 16.42 -1.10
CA VAL A 156 -2.63 17.50 -1.70
C VAL A 156 -3.70 17.98 -0.70
N PRO A 157 -4.10 19.27 -0.73
CA PRO A 157 -5.28 19.75 -0.01
C PRO A 157 -6.54 18.98 -0.40
N GLU A 158 -7.41 18.66 0.56
CA GLU A 158 -8.62 17.88 0.29
C GLU A 158 -9.62 18.61 -0.62
N ARG A 159 -9.66 19.95 -0.63
CA ARG A 159 -10.43 20.73 -1.62
C ARG A 159 -10.02 20.41 -3.07
N ASP A 160 -8.80 19.94 -3.30
CA ASP A 160 -8.26 19.62 -4.62
C ASP A 160 -8.73 18.25 -5.14
N ARG A 161 -9.36 17.44 -4.28
CA ARG A 161 -9.81 16.06 -4.58
C ARG A 161 -10.58 15.90 -5.91
N PRO A 162 -11.58 16.73 -6.28
CA PRO A 162 -12.34 16.51 -7.51
C PRO A 162 -11.49 16.65 -8.78
N ARG A 163 -10.60 17.65 -8.81
CA ARG A 163 -9.71 17.89 -9.97
C ARG A 163 -8.57 16.88 -10.03
N VAL A 164 -7.98 16.53 -8.88
CA VAL A 164 -6.98 15.47 -8.77
C VAL A 164 -7.53 14.11 -9.21
N HIS A 165 -8.75 13.74 -8.81
CA HIS A 165 -9.39 12.49 -9.28
C HIS A 165 -9.61 12.49 -10.80
N ARG A 166 -9.95 13.64 -11.40
CA ARG A 166 -10.16 13.77 -12.86
C ARG A 166 -8.86 13.53 -13.62
N GLU A 167 -7.77 14.20 -13.25
CA GLU A 167 -6.48 14.06 -13.95
C GLU A 167 -5.83 12.69 -13.73
N LEU A 168 -5.92 12.13 -12.51
CA LEU A 168 -5.41 10.77 -12.26
C LEU A 168 -6.21 9.71 -13.03
N ALA A 169 -7.51 9.92 -13.24
CA ALA A 169 -8.33 9.06 -14.10
C ALA A 169 -7.91 9.17 -15.57
N ALA A 170 -7.78 10.40 -16.10
CA ALA A 170 -7.34 10.67 -17.47
C ALA A 170 -5.92 10.14 -17.75
N LEU A 171 -4.99 10.28 -16.78
CA LEU A 171 -3.68 9.66 -16.81
C LEU A 171 -3.80 8.13 -16.92
N CYS A 172 -4.60 7.49 -16.07
CA CYS A 172 -4.79 6.04 -16.11
C CYS A 172 -5.40 5.54 -17.43
N GLU A 173 -6.22 6.36 -18.11
CA GLU A 173 -6.77 6.07 -19.45
C GLU A 173 -5.76 6.22 -20.59
N ARG A 174 -4.70 7.03 -20.42
CA ARG A 174 -3.57 7.12 -21.37
C ARG A 174 -2.54 6.03 -21.12
N LEU A 175 -2.10 5.91 -19.87
CA LEU A 175 -1.09 4.97 -19.38
C LEU A 175 -1.76 4.02 -18.38
N PRO A 176 -1.97 2.73 -18.71
CA PRO A 176 -2.89 1.84 -17.99
C PRO A 176 -2.51 1.59 -16.51
N GLY A 177 -2.97 2.49 -15.66
CA GLY A 177 -2.67 2.52 -14.23
C GLY A 177 -3.67 1.74 -13.40
N TYR A 178 -3.25 1.37 -12.21
CA TYR A 178 -4.06 0.69 -11.20
C TYR A 178 -4.07 1.50 -9.90
N VAL A 179 -5.17 1.39 -9.17
CA VAL A 179 -5.43 2.17 -7.96
C VAL A 179 -5.91 1.29 -6.81
N SER A 180 -5.50 1.65 -5.59
CA SER A 180 -5.92 1.01 -4.34
C SER A 180 -6.30 2.07 -3.31
N ALA A 181 -7.43 1.92 -2.63
CA ALA A 181 -7.66 2.65 -1.38
C ALA A 181 -6.71 2.13 -0.30
N MET A 182 -6.09 3.03 0.45
CA MET A 182 -5.24 2.67 1.59
C MET A 182 -6.00 2.89 2.90
N ASP A 183 -5.97 1.91 3.80
CA ASP A 183 -6.73 1.85 5.06
C ASP A 183 -6.05 2.62 6.22
N GLY A 184 -5.36 3.71 5.89
CA GLY A 184 -4.52 4.47 6.83
C GLY A 184 -3.19 3.79 7.18
N ARG A 185 -2.99 2.50 6.89
CA ARG A 185 -1.72 1.80 7.15
C ARG A 185 -0.75 1.97 5.97
N SER A 186 0.54 2.11 6.29
CA SER A 186 1.63 2.13 5.29
C SER A 186 2.02 0.70 4.84
N GLY A 187 1.03 -0.05 4.36
CA GLY A 187 1.20 -1.41 3.84
C GLY A 187 1.35 -1.46 2.32
N THR A 188 1.72 -2.62 1.78
CA THR A 188 1.51 -2.92 0.35
C THR A 188 0.07 -3.41 0.18
N PRO A 189 -0.76 -2.80 -0.70
CA PRO A 189 -2.13 -3.24 -0.87
C PRO A 189 -2.20 -4.67 -1.44
N ARG A 190 -3.21 -5.43 -0.99
CA ARG A 190 -3.43 -6.81 -1.45
C ARG A 190 -3.98 -6.87 -2.88
N GLU A 191 -4.85 -5.91 -3.21
CA GLU A 191 -5.56 -5.80 -4.48
C GLU A 191 -5.38 -4.39 -5.07
N SER A 192 -5.45 -4.29 -6.40
CA SER A 192 -5.50 -3.02 -7.13
C SER A 192 -6.55 -3.11 -8.25
N ALA A 193 -7.37 -2.07 -8.37
CA ALA A 193 -8.42 -1.94 -9.37
C ALA A 193 -7.90 -1.15 -10.59
N PRO A 194 -8.43 -1.37 -11.81
CA PRO A 194 -8.02 -0.60 -12.98
C PRO A 194 -8.45 0.88 -12.84
N GLY A 195 -7.51 1.81 -12.98
CA GLY A 195 -7.74 3.25 -12.96
C GLY A 195 -8.43 3.77 -14.22
N PHE A 196 -8.22 3.10 -15.36
CA PHE A 196 -8.92 3.32 -16.64
C PHE A 196 -10.39 2.82 -16.66
N VAL A 197 -11.03 2.74 -15.48
CA VAL A 197 -12.44 2.35 -15.36
C VAL A 197 -13.15 3.37 -14.47
N PRO A 198 -14.08 4.19 -15.01
CA PRO A 198 -14.76 5.25 -14.23
C PRO A 198 -15.53 4.76 -12.99
N ALA A 199 -15.95 3.49 -12.97
CA ALA A 199 -16.57 2.88 -11.79
C ALA A 199 -15.59 2.67 -10.62
N THR A 200 -14.28 2.62 -10.88
CA THR A 200 -13.24 2.53 -9.86
C THR A 200 -13.15 3.83 -9.06
N TRP A 201 -13.06 4.98 -9.75
CA TRP A 201 -12.97 6.30 -9.10
C TRP A 201 -14.20 6.63 -8.24
N ARG A 202 -15.40 6.23 -8.68
CA ARG A 202 -16.63 6.34 -7.85
C ARG A 202 -16.55 5.55 -6.53
N ARG A 203 -15.82 4.43 -6.49
CA ARG A 203 -15.58 3.66 -5.24
C ARG A 203 -14.49 4.28 -4.37
N LEU A 204 -13.65 5.13 -4.94
CA LEU A 204 -12.54 5.81 -4.24
C LEU A 204 -12.87 7.26 -3.85
N ALA A 205 -14.10 7.73 -4.14
CA ALA A 205 -14.51 9.13 -3.97
C ALA A 205 -14.23 9.71 -2.57
N SER A 206 -14.33 8.90 -1.51
CA SER A 206 -14.04 9.30 -0.11
C SER A 206 -12.74 8.72 0.44
N ALA A 207 -11.88 8.11 -0.39
CA ALA A 207 -10.62 7.54 0.07
C ALA A 207 -9.63 8.65 0.46
N ARG A 208 -9.30 8.76 1.76
CA ARG A 208 -8.33 9.76 2.26
C ARG A 208 -6.90 9.55 1.73
N VAL A 209 -6.57 8.32 1.33
CA VAL A 209 -5.30 7.98 0.65
C VAL A 209 -5.57 6.99 -0.48
N ILE A 210 -5.05 7.28 -1.67
CA ILE A 210 -5.12 6.42 -2.86
C ILE A 210 -3.71 6.10 -3.33
N ARG A 211 -3.37 4.81 -3.44
CA ARG A 211 -2.12 4.38 -4.08
C ARG A 211 -2.32 4.21 -5.58
N LEU A 212 -1.52 4.91 -6.36
CA LEU A 212 -1.36 4.73 -7.81
C LEU A 212 -0.26 3.68 -8.04
N THR A 213 -0.44 2.85 -9.07
CA THR A 213 0.49 1.78 -9.43
C THR A 213 0.45 1.48 -10.92
N TRP A 214 1.57 1.67 -11.60
CA TRP A 214 1.87 1.01 -12.86
C TRP A 214 2.75 -0.21 -12.58
N TYR A 215 2.46 -1.33 -13.24
CA TYR A 215 3.23 -2.56 -13.08
C TYR A 215 4.38 -2.55 -14.07
N HIS A 216 5.62 -2.53 -13.59
CA HIS A 216 6.82 -2.56 -14.42
C HIS A 216 7.36 -3.98 -14.50
N ALA A 217 7.80 -4.42 -15.68
CA ALA A 217 8.36 -5.75 -15.88
C ALA A 217 9.66 -5.71 -16.70
N ASP A 218 10.53 -6.68 -16.44
CA ASP A 218 11.67 -6.93 -17.33
C ASP A 218 11.18 -7.46 -18.69
N PRO A 219 12.00 -7.40 -19.75
CA PRO A 219 11.58 -7.87 -21.08
C PRO A 219 11.18 -9.35 -21.13
N GLY A 220 11.68 -10.18 -20.20
CA GLY A 220 11.31 -11.58 -20.06
C GLY A 220 10.08 -11.84 -19.17
N GLY A 221 9.50 -10.82 -18.54
CA GLY A 221 8.31 -10.92 -17.69
C GLY A 221 8.49 -11.76 -16.41
N ARG A 222 9.73 -11.99 -15.97
CA ARG A 222 10.09 -12.83 -14.81
C ARG A 222 10.02 -12.05 -13.50
N LEU A 223 10.36 -10.76 -13.54
CA LEU A 223 10.30 -9.81 -12.45
C LEU A 223 9.20 -8.79 -12.74
N ILE A 224 8.24 -8.67 -11.83
CA ILE A 224 7.17 -7.67 -11.90
C ILE A 224 7.19 -6.80 -10.64
N LEU A 225 7.50 -5.53 -10.83
CA LEU A 225 7.44 -4.49 -9.80
C LEU A 225 6.02 -3.88 -9.81
N GLY A 226 5.34 -3.93 -8.66
CA GLY A 226 3.93 -3.54 -8.53
C GLY A 226 3.65 -2.64 -7.32
N PRO A 227 2.51 -2.78 -6.61
CA PRO A 227 2.05 -1.80 -5.62
C PRO A 227 2.96 -1.56 -4.40
N LYS A 228 4.04 -2.31 -4.26
CA LYS A 228 5.11 -2.03 -3.31
C LYS A 228 5.81 -0.70 -3.65
N TYR A 229 5.97 -0.41 -4.94
CA TYR A 229 6.69 0.76 -5.48
C TYR A 229 5.75 1.83 -6.07
N GLY A 230 4.47 1.79 -5.71
CA GLY A 230 3.50 2.79 -6.13
C GLY A 230 3.69 4.16 -5.47
N CYS A 231 2.88 5.14 -5.87
CA CYS A 231 2.81 6.45 -5.23
C CYS A 231 1.50 6.60 -4.45
N ASP A 232 1.57 6.89 -3.16
CA ASP A 232 0.40 7.31 -2.38
C ASP A 232 0.11 8.78 -2.66
N VAL A 233 -1.12 9.08 -3.09
CA VAL A 233 -1.71 10.42 -3.05
C VAL A 233 -2.53 10.53 -1.78
N GLU A 234 -2.17 11.48 -0.92
CA GLU A 234 -2.82 11.74 0.36
C GLU A 234 -3.65 13.03 0.28
N PHE A 235 -4.93 12.95 0.64
CA PHE A 235 -5.81 14.12 0.74
C PHE A 235 -5.77 14.62 2.19
N TRP A 236 -5.11 15.76 2.40
CA TRP A 236 -4.92 16.39 3.71
C TRP A 236 -6.09 17.33 3.98
N ALA A 237 -6.74 17.16 5.13
CA ALA A 237 -7.93 17.93 5.51
C ALA A 237 -7.55 19.37 5.87
N GLU A 238 -8.44 20.32 5.65
CA GLU A 238 -8.21 21.74 5.94
C GLU A 238 -8.90 22.13 7.24
N GLU A 239 -8.11 22.51 8.24
CA GLU A 239 -8.54 22.74 9.61
C GLU A 239 -7.98 24.10 10.08
N GLY A 240 -8.75 25.16 9.86
CA GLY A 240 -8.31 26.53 10.17
C GLY A 240 -7.16 27.00 9.28
N ASP A 241 -6.01 27.30 9.89
CA ASP A 241 -4.76 27.66 9.21
C ASP A 241 -3.86 26.44 8.89
N ARG A 242 -4.37 25.21 9.05
CA ARG A 242 -3.60 23.95 8.89
C ARG A 242 -4.13 23.01 7.82
N LEU A 243 -3.21 22.18 7.33
CA LEU A 243 -3.47 20.95 6.61
C LEU A 243 -3.14 19.77 7.52
N SER A 244 -4.12 18.91 7.77
CA SER A 244 -4.04 17.77 8.69
C SER A 244 -3.97 16.44 7.92
N ALA A 245 -2.97 15.62 8.23
CA ALA A 245 -2.65 14.39 7.51
C ALA A 245 -3.77 13.33 7.62
N PRO A 246 -4.02 12.54 6.55
CA PRO A 246 -5.05 11.50 6.57
C PRO A 246 -4.68 10.26 7.40
N ARG A 247 -3.42 10.15 7.82
CA ARG A 247 -2.84 9.09 8.66
C ARG A 247 -1.60 9.64 9.36
N PRO A 248 -1.20 9.10 10.53
CA PRO A 248 0.02 9.54 11.20
C PRO A 248 1.27 9.39 10.33
N GLN A 249 2.07 10.43 10.24
CA GLN A 249 3.33 10.53 9.50
C GLN A 249 4.57 10.37 10.38
N PRO A 250 5.76 10.18 9.80
CA PRO A 250 7.02 10.14 10.57
C PRO A 250 7.60 11.50 10.95
N VAL A 251 7.09 12.61 10.40
CA VAL A 251 7.74 13.94 10.49
C VAL A 251 6.79 15.00 11.01
N ALA A 252 5.65 15.20 10.34
CA ALA A 252 4.62 16.16 10.75
C ALA A 252 3.25 15.61 10.35
N ASP A 253 2.32 15.61 11.31
CA ASP A 253 0.91 15.27 11.09
C ASP A 253 0.09 16.49 10.63
N GLU A 254 0.60 17.71 10.89
CA GLU A 254 0.00 18.98 10.49
C GLU A 254 1.07 19.89 9.88
N VAL A 255 0.71 20.66 8.86
CA VAL A 255 1.54 21.73 8.27
C VAL A 255 0.69 22.98 8.06
N PRO A 256 1.27 24.19 7.91
CA PRO A 256 0.50 25.38 7.55
C PRO A 256 -0.25 25.20 6.22
N LEU A 257 -1.47 25.72 6.16
CA LEU A 257 -2.34 25.68 4.98
C LEU A 257 -1.74 26.46 3.79
N VAL A 258 -1.03 27.54 4.10
CA VAL A 258 -0.28 28.37 3.17
C VAL A 258 1.15 28.46 3.70
N ASP A 259 2.12 28.04 2.89
CA ASP A 259 3.55 28.12 3.17
C ASP A 259 4.33 28.22 1.85
N THR A 260 5.53 28.79 1.89
CA THR A 260 6.41 28.85 0.73
C THR A 260 6.98 27.45 0.46
N PRO A 261 6.77 26.86 -0.74
CA PRO A 261 7.33 25.55 -1.05
C PRO A 261 8.86 25.60 -1.08
N VAL A 262 9.49 24.57 -0.52
CA VAL A 262 10.94 24.38 -0.59
C VAL A 262 11.28 23.19 -1.49
N TRP A 263 12.44 23.24 -2.12
CA TRP A 263 12.91 22.19 -3.03
C TRP A 263 14.05 21.40 -2.38
N ARG A 264 13.99 20.07 -2.48
CA ARG A 264 15.00 19.15 -1.94
C ARG A 264 15.26 17.98 -2.90
N PRO A 265 16.48 17.41 -2.97
CA PRO A 265 16.75 16.25 -3.81
C PRO A 265 15.81 15.08 -3.51
N GLY A 266 15.30 14.41 -4.54
CA GLY A 266 14.36 13.29 -4.39
C GLY A 266 14.87 12.13 -3.52
N ALA A 267 16.20 11.99 -3.38
CA ALA A 267 16.85 11.03 -2.49
C ALA A 267 16.45 11.20 -1.00
N LEU A 268 16.14 12.41 -0.55
CA LEU A 268 15.69 12.67 0.83
C LEU A 268 14.39 11.90 1.20
N PHE A 269 13.62 11.50 0.18
CA PHE A 269 12.32 10.83 0.31
C PHE A 269 12.41 9.30 0.14
N THR A 270 13.60 8.72 -0.08
CA THR A 270 13.77 7.26 -0.13
C THR A 270 15.21 6.79 0.08
N ARG A 271 15.38 5.80 0.96
CA ARG A 271 16.63 5.01 1.09
C ARG A 271 16.90 4.02 -0.06
N LEU A 272 16.09 4.03 -1.12
CA LEU A 272 16.41 3.28 -2.36
C LEU A 272 17.43 4.01 -3.25
N ALA A 273 17.83 5.23 -2.87
CA ALA A 273 18.80 6.05 -3.56
C ALA A 273 19.87 6.54 -2.60
N ALA A 274 21.11 6.69 -3.09
CA ALA A 274 22.18 7.37 -2.37
C ALA A 274 21.92 8.89 -2.36
N ALA A 275 22.56 9.63 -1.44
CA ALA A 275 22.32 11.07 -1.28
C ALA A 275 22.78 11.88 -2.51
N ASP A 276 23.77 11.38 -3.23
CA ASP A 276 24.42 11.92 -4.43
C ASP A 276 23.84 11.36 -5.75
N SER A 277 22.78 10.55 -5.70
CA SER A 277 22.25 9.78 -6.84
C SER A 277 21.65 10.61 -7.99
N GLY A 278 21.83 11.92 -8.02
CA GLY A 278 21.34 12.82 -9.08
C GLY A 278 19.82 12.91 -9.22
N LEU A 279 19.03 12.38 -8.27
CA LEU A 279 17.58 12.43 -8.37
C LEU A 279 17.08 13.88 -8.37
N PRO A 280 16.12 14.23 -9.25
CA PRO A 280 15.67 15.61 -9.43
C PRO A 280 15.12 16.20 -8.11
N PRO A 281 15.21 17.53 -7.93
CA PRO A 281 14.62 18.20 -6.79
C PRO A 281 13.09 18.10 -6.84
N VAL A 282 12.47 17.87 -5.69
CA VAL A 282 11.02 17.77 -5.52
C VAL A 282 10.49 18.86 -4.59
N ARG A 283 9.27 19.34 -4.90
CA ARG A 283 8.51 20.31 -4.10
C ARG A 283 8.07 19.68 -2.77
N THR A 284 8.38 20.34 -1.65
CA THR A 284 8.01 19.88 -0.31
C THR A 284 7.76 21.07 0.66
N ARG A 285 7.38 20.79 1.91
CA ARG A 285 7.28 21.79 3.00
C ARG A 285 8.54 21.75 3.87
N ARG A 286 8.82 22.83 4.60
CA ARG A 286 10.03 22.98 5.45
C ARG A 286 10.17 21.88 6.51
N GLU A 287 9.06 21.37 7.04
CA GLU A 287 9.01 20.28 8.01
C GLU A 287 9.61 19.00 7.42
N PHE A 288 9.19 18.63 6.20
CA PHE A 288 9.71 17.48 5.47
C PHE A 288 11.11 17.71 4.87
N ALA A 289 11.52 18.96 4.67
CA ALA A 289 12.86 19.30 4.22
C ALA A 289 13.92 19.21 5.33
N SER A 290 13.50 19.01 6.59
CA SER A 290 14.38 19.01 7.76
C SER A 290 15.05 17.65 7.99
N PRO A 291 16.30 17.61 8.50
CA PRO A 291 16.96 16.37 8.91
C PRO A 291 16.18 15.62 9.99
N ARG A 292 16.13 14.29 9.87
CA ARG A 292 15.60 13.39 10.89
C ARG A 292 16.72 12.73 11.70
N PRO A 293 16.43 12.22 12.92
CA PRO A 293 17.37 11.40 13.68
C PRO A 293 17.84 10.14 12.95
N ASP A 294 17.00 9.57 12.07
CA ASP A 294 17.32 8.37 11.29
C ASP A 294 17.88 8.69 9.88
N ASP A 295 18.34 9.92 9.64
CA ASP A 295 19.03 10.29 8.40
C ASP A 295 20.53 10.01 8.49
N ILE A 296 21.01 9.20 7.55
CA ILE A 296 22.44 8.94 7.33
C ILE A 296 23.03 10.20 6.68
N ARG A 297 23.73 11.01 7.48
CA ARG A 297 24.32 12.30 7.10
C ARG A 297 25.86 12.31 7.20
N PHE A 298 26.45 11.14 7.29
CA PHE A 298 27.88 10.88 7.36
C PHE A 298 28.26 9.92 6.22
N PRO A 299 29.50 9.96 5.71
CA PRO A 299 29.96 8.98 4.72
C PRO A 299 29.88 7.56 5.29
N ILE A 300 29.56 6.59 4.43
CA ILE A 300 29.67 5.16 4.75
C ILE A 300 30.79 4.62 3.87
N ASP A 301 31.93 4.34 4.48
CA ASP A 301 33.12 3.85 3.76
C ASP A 301 32.98 2.36 3.39
N VAL A 302 32.32 1.57 4.25
CA VAL A 302 32.13 0.13 4.04
C VAL A 302 30.88 -0.40 4.76
N VAL A 303 30.24 -1.42 4.18
CA VAL A 303 29.15 -2.19 4.80
C VAL A 303 29.50 -3.67 4.74
N TYR A 304 29.62 -4.32 5.91
CA TYR A 304 29.83 -5.76 6.00
C TYR A 304 28.51 -6.49 6.25
N THR A 305 28.22 -7.50 5.42
CA THR A 305 27.19 -8.51 5.70
C THR A 305 27.89 -9.82 6.05
N TRP A 306 28.01 -10.10 7.35
CA TRP A 306 28.75 -11.25 7.88
C TRP A 306 27.87 -12.11 8.79
N VAL A 307 28.19 -13.40 8.86
CA VAL A 307 27.59 -14.39 9.77
C VAL A 307 28.67 -15.35 10.23
N ASP A 308 28.58 -15.84 11.46
CA ASP A 308 29.38 -16.97 11.88
C ASP A 308 28.79 -18.26 11.28
N GLY A 309 29.51 -18.87 10.33
CA GLY A 309 29.06 -20.14 9.74
C GLY A 309 29.14 -21.35 10.66
N GLN A 310 29.72 -21.21 11.86
CA GLN A 310 29.73 -22.23 12.92
C GLN A 310 28.69 -21.96 14.03
N ASP A 311 28.00 -20.80 14.04
CA ASP A 311 26.94 -20.52 15.03
C ASP A 311 25.80 -21.56 14.91
N PRO A 312 25.56 -22.40 15.94
CA PRO A 312 24.51 -23.41 15.91
C PRO A 312 23.10 -22.83 15.77
N GLU A 313 22.84 -21.62 16.30
CA GLU A 313 21.53 -20.96 16.15
C GLU A 313 21.33 -20.42 14.73
N TRP A 314 22.38 -19.87 14.11
CA TRP A 314 22.34 -19.50 12.69
C TRP A 314 22.18 -20.73 11.79
N LEU A 315 22.93 -21.80 12.05
CA LEU A 315 22.82 -23.06 11.31
C LEU A 315 21.40 -23.66 11.41
N ARG A 316 20.81 -23.70 12.61
CA ARG A 316 19.41 -24.13 12.80
C ARG A 316 18.43 -23.26 12.01
N ARG A 317 18.52 -21.92 12.15
CA ARG A 317 17.67 -20.97 11.40
C ARG A 317 17.84 -21.11 9.88
N ARG A 318 19.04 -21.41 9.41
CA ARG A 318 19.34 -21.66 7.99
C ARG A 318 18.72 -22.96 7.50
N GLN A 319 18.81 -24.05 8.26
CA GLN A 319 18.17 -25.33 7.92
C GLN A 319 16.64 -25.18 7.87
N GLU A 320 16.05 -24.47 8.84
CA GLU A 320 14.60 -24.16 8.88
C GLU A 320 14.15 -23.28 7.69
N ALA A 321 15.02 -22.42 7.18
CA ALA A 321 14.74 -21.56 6.03
C ALA A 321 15.07 -22.21 4.66
N GLN A 322 15.80 -23.32 4.65
CA GLN A 322 16.12 -24.06 3.42
C GLN A 322 14.90 -24.89 2.97
N GLY A 323 14.16 -24.36 2.00
CA GLY A 323 13.28 -25.17 1.15
C GLY A 323 14.09 -26.13 0.26
N GLN A 324 13.42 -26.79 -0.70
CA GLN A 324 14.12 -27.66 -1.67
C GLN A 324 15.31 -26.90 -2.32
N PRO A 325 16.52 -27.48 -2.35
CA PRO A 325 17.71 -26.77 -2.82
C PRO A 325 17.53 -26.34 -4.28
N TYR A 326 17.59 -25.04 -4.55
CA TYR A 326 17.41 -24.54 -5.92
C TYR A 326 18.58 -24.94 -6.84
N HIS A 327 19.81 -25.06 -6.30
CA HIS A 327 20.99 -25.69 -6.90
C HIS A 327 21.99 -26.09 -5.78
N GLU A 328 22.80 -27.14 -5.98
CA GLU A 328 23.79 -27.61 -4.97
C GLU A 328 24.85 -26.54 -4.64
N GLU A 329 25.31 -25.78 -5.64
CA GLU A 329 26.29 -24.70 -5.49
C GLU A 329 25.82 -23.53 -4.58
N ALA A 330 24.50 -23.37 -4.44
CA ALA A 330 23.91 -22.38 -3.54
C ALA A 330 23.90 -22.86 -2.08
N ALA A 331 24.01 -24.17 -1.82
CA ALA A 331 24.01 -24.75 -0.49
C ALA A 331 25.41 -24.92 0.13
N ASN A 332 26.49 -24.77 -0.65
CA ASN A 332 27.86 -25.08 -0.24
C ASN A 332 28.30 -24.34 1.04
N THR A 333 28.68 -25.12 2.06
CA THR A 333 29.18 -24.66 3.37
C THR A 333 30.38 -23.72 3.26
N ALA A 334 31.22 -23.87 2.23
CA ALA A 334 32.39 -23.04 2.00
C ALA A 334 32.07 -21.53 1.84
N ARG A 335 30.83 -21.15 1.51
CA ARG A 335 30.39 -19.75 1.42
C ARG A 335 30.23 -19.05 2.78
N PHE A 336 30.28 -19.82 3.88
CA PHE A 336 30.08 -19.34 5.25
C PHE A 336 31.23 -19.73 6.18
N ALA A 337 32.25 -20.43 5.68
CA ALA A 337 33.45 -20.69 6.44
C ALA A 337 34.21 -19.38 6.64
N SER A 338 34.33 -18.92 7.89
CA SER A 338 35.14 -17.76 8.24
C SER A 338 36.62 -18.05 7.97
N ARG A 339 37.30 -17.07 7.39
CA ARG A 339 38.72 -17.04 7.02
C ARG A 339 39.38 -15.80 7.64
N ASP A 340 38.84 -15.35 8.76
CA ASP A 340 39.17 -14.09 9.42
C ASP A 340 38.96 -12.84 8.54
N GLU A 341 38.07 -12.90 7.54
CA GLU A 341 37.85 -11.80 6.58
C GLU A 341 37.57 -10.45 7.24
N LEU A 342 36.77 -10.41 8.30
CA LEU A 342 36.54 -9.16 9.06
C LEU A 342 37.81 -8.64 9.73
N ARG A 343 38.66 -9.53 10.27
CA ARG A 343 39.91 -9.14 10.96
C ARG A 343 40.91 -8.55 9.98
N TYR A 344 41.03 -9.11 8.78
CA TYR A 344 41.95 -8.59 7.75
C TYR A 344 41.40 -7.33 7.09
N SER A 345 40.09 -7.27 6.82
CA SER A 345 39.45 -6.15 6.13
C SER A 345 39.25 -4.91 7.01
N LEU A 346 39.39 -5.02 8.34
CA LEU A 346 39.38 -3.89 9.29
C LEU A 346 40.77 -3.45 9.77
N ARG A 347 41.85 -4.03 9.23
CA ARG A 347 43.25 -3.77 9.62
C ARG A 347 44.13 -3.20 8.50
N SER A 348 43.57 -2.98 7.31
CA SER A 348 44.25 -2.43 6.14
C SER A 348 44.02 -0.92 6.05
#